data_AF-A0A4S8P318-F1
#
_entry.id   AF-A0A4S8P318-F1
#
_cell.length_a   1.000
_cell.length_b   1.000
_cell.length_c   1.000
_cell.angle_alpha   90.00
_cell.angle_beta   90.00
_cell.angle_gamma   90.00
#
_symmetry.space_group_name_H-M   'P 1'
#
loop_
_entity.id
_entity.type
_entity.pdbx_description
1 polymer ?
#
loop_
_entity_poly.entity_id
_entity_poly.type
_entity_poly.pdbx_seq_one_letter_code
_entity_poly.pdbx_strand_id
1 'polypeptide(L)'
;MGWNSWDVFGTSVTEAETRANAAFIAEHLAGHGWEYVVVDVQWYDPAARSGGYNSRAKLVLDEYGLPQPAPNRFPSAADGAGFKPLADYVHSLGLKFGVHILRGVPRQAVAADTPIKGSEYSAAQIPDRERHASWVDDNWGIDHSHPGGQAYYDSLVRQFAAWGVDYVKADDMIAPYWEDEVEAFAHAVRRCGRDMVLSLSPGVNLSTDHADHLRRHANLWRISADLWDRWRDVDAQFDLLRDWAPYGGPGHWPDADMLPLGRMGLRAEVGEPRESLLTPDEQRTMLTLWCIARSPLMVGADLPGSSAETIELLSNPEVLAAQRHDSGAREVWREGRHLAWASEDGAFAAVFNRGTEAAEIRLPWSTLRATRPERVRDCWSRADLDSTDDLRVKLAPHSAAMFRFE
;
A
#
# COMPACT_ATOMS: atom_id res chain seq x y z
N MET A 1 8.02 0.15 -3.89
CA MET A 1 7.84 1.36 -3.06
C MET A 1 7.19 2.41 -3.95
N GLY A 2 6.33 3.28 -3.44
CA GLY A 2 5.61 4.25 -4.27
C GLY A 2 4.82 5.27 -3.48
N TRP A 3 3.89 5.91 -4.16
CA TRP A 3 2.97 6.92 -3.66
C TRP A 3 1.54 6.52 -3.95
N ASN A 4 0.63 6.87 -3.04
CA ASN A 4 -0.80 6.67 -3.19
C ASN A 4 -1.57 7.94 -2.80
N SER A 5 -2.62 8.27 -3.54
CA SER A 5 -3.36 9.51 -3.38
C SER A 5 -4.32 9.58 -2.19
N TRP A 6 -4.61 8.48 -1.49
CA TRP A 6 -5.71 8.38 -0.52
C TRP A 6 -5.59 9.33 0.68
N ASP A 7 -4.51 9.23 1.44
CA ASP A 7 -4.28 9.95 2.69
C ASP A 7 -4.25 11.48 2.52
N VAL A 8 -3.95 11.95 1.30
CA VAL A 8 -3.87 13.37 0.95
C VAL A 8 -5.13 13.87 0.25
N PHE A 9 -5.66 13.14 -0.73
CA PHE A 9 -6.73 13.62 -1.63
C PHE A 9 -8.03 12.82 -1.54
N GLY A 10 -8.06 11.75 -0.74
CA GLY A 10 -9.20 10.85 -0.62
C GLY A 10 -9.64 10.32 -1.97
N THR A 11 -10.93 10.41 -2.24
CA THR A 11 -11.57 10.00 -3.50
C THR A 11 -11.32 10.98 -4.66
N SER A 12 -10.69 12.13 -4.41
CA SER A 12 -10.81 13.34 -5.23
C SER A 12 -9.52 13.83 -5.91
N VAL A 13 -8.50 12.98 -6.02
CA VAL A 13 -7.26 13.34 -6.72
C VAL A 13 -7.52 13.73 -8.18
N THR A 14 -6.73 14.67 -8.68
CA THR A 14 -6.75 15.13 -10.07
C THR A 14 -5.52 14.68 -10.85
N GLU A 15 -5.60 14.76 -12.18
CA GLU A 15 -4.46 14.49 -13.06
C GLU A 15 -3.27 15.40 -12.76
N ALA A 16 -3.51 16.70 -12.53
CA ALA A 16 -2.45 17.66 -12.25
C ALA A 16 -1.69 17.31 -10.96
N GLU A 17 -2.40 16.94 -9.90
CA GLU A 17 -1.81 16.52 -8.62
C GLU A 17 -1.05 15.19 -8.76
N THR A 18 -1.60 14.25 -9.53
CA THR A 18 -0.92 12.97 -9.84
C THR A 18 0.39 13.23 -10.59
N ARG A 19 0.37 14.10 -11.61
CA ARG A 19 1.56 14.47 -12.38
C ARG A 19 2.60 15.17 -11.51
N ALA A 20 2.18 16.07 -10.61
CA ALA A 20 3.07 16.77 -9.70
C ALA A 20 3.79 15.81 -8.74
N ASN A 21 3.07 14.85 -8.15
CA ASN A 21 3.68 13.83 -7.28
C ASN A 21 4.58 12.88 -8.09
N ALA A 22 4.19 12.48 -9.30
CA ALA A 22 5.04 11.66 -10.17
C ALA A 22 6.36 12.37 -10.53
N ALA A 23 6.30 13.63 -10.95
CA ALA A 23 7.50 14.42 -11.25
C ALA A 23 8.42 14.54 -10.03
N PHE A 24 7.84 14.79 -8.85
CA PHE A 24 8.58 14.88 -7.60
C PHE A 24 9.28 13.57 -7.24
N ILE A 25 8.59 12.43 -7.37
CA ILE A 25 9.20 11.11 -7.13
C ILE A 25 10.36 10.90 -8.10
N ALA A 26 10.17 11.17 -9.39
CA ALA A 26 11.21 11.00 -10.39
C ALA A 26 12.47 11.82 -10.07
N GLU A 27 12.30 13.06 -9.59
CA GLU A 27 13.40 13.97 -9.27
C GLU A 27 14.10 13.62 -7.95
N HIS A 28 13.35 13.24 -6.91
CA HIS A 28 13.88 13.21 -5.54
C HIS A 28 13.93 11.81 -4.90
N LEU A 29 13.10 10.88 -5.34
CA LEU A 29 12.90 9.60 -4.65
C LEU A 29 13.20 8.37 -5.52
N ALA A 30 13.16 8.48 -6.85
CA ALA A 30 13.39 7.35 -7.76
C ALA A 30 14.78 6.72 -7.56
N GLY A 31 15.81 7.53 -7.30
CA GLY A 31 17.16 7.06 -6.96
C GLY A 31 17.23 6.19 -5.68
N HIS A 32 16.19 6.24 -4.84
CA HIS A 32 16.06 5.46 -3.62
C HIS A 32 15.09 4.27 -3.76
N GLY A 33 14.57 3.99 -4.97
CA GLY A 33 13.72 2.84 -5.28
C GLY A 33 12.20 3.11 -5.21
N TRP A 34 11.78 4.37 -5.09
CA TRP A 34 10.38 4.75 -5.17
C TRP A 34 9.94 4.84 -6.63
N GLU A 35 8.99 4.01 -7.06
CA GLU A 35 8.67 3.85 -8.48
C GLU A 35 7.18 3.84 -8.82
N TYR A 36 6.28 3.49 -7.89
CA TYR A 36 4.84 3.42 -8.20
C TYR A 36 4.13 4.74 -7.91
N VAL A 37 3.25 5.16 -8.83
CA VAL A 37 2.32 6.28 -8.68
C VAL A 37 0.90 5.72 -8.78
N VAL A 38 0.20 5.62 -7.65
CA VAL A 38 -1.10 4.96 -7.56
C VAL A 38 -2.23 5.99 -7.38
N VAL A 39 -3.15 6.02 -8.34
CA VAL A 39 -4.42 6.76 -8.24
C VAL A 39 -5.40 5.90 -7.45
N ASP A 40 -5.75 6.34 -6.25
CA ASP A 40 -6.66 5.59 -5.36
C ASP A 40 -8.14 5.76 -5.76
N VAL A 41 -9.05 5.25 -4.92
CA VAL A 41 -10.44 4.95 -5.23
C VAL A 41 -11.26 6.09 -5.84
N GLN A 42 -12.33 5.73 -6.56
CA GLN A 42 -13.32 6.64 -7.12
C GLN A 42 -12.79 7.65 -8.15
N TRP A 43 -11.70 7.34 -8.85
CA TRP A 43 -11.31 8.10 -10.05
C TRP A 43 -12.39 8.16 -11.15
N TYR A 44 -13.38 7.26 -11.07
CA TYR A 44 -14.56 7.17 -11.94
C TYR A 44 -15.80 7.92 -11.42
N ASP A 45 -15.75 8.54 -10.23
CA ASP A 45 -16.82 9.45 -9.75
C ASP A 45 -16.47 10.92 -10.11
N PRO A 46 -17.22 11.56 -11.03
CA PRO A 46 -16.97 12.95 -11.41
C PRO A 46 -17.35 13.94 -10.30
N ALA A 47 -18.15 13.53 -9.33
CA ALA A 47 -18.60 14.33 -8.20
C ALA A 47 -17.82 14.04 -6.90
N ALA A 48 -16.75 13.25 -6.96
CA ALA A 48 -15.90 12.93 -5.82
C ALA A 48 -15.45 14.20 -5.08
N ARG A 49 -15.46 14.13 -3.75
CA ARG A 49 -15.25 15.28 -2.85
C ARG A 49 -14.55 14.84 -1.57
N SER A 50 -14.13 15.81 -0.76
CA SER A 50 -13.59 15.51 0.57
C SER A 50 -14.62 14.87 1.51
N GLY A 51 -14.13 14.13 2.50
CA GLY A 51 -14.97 13.49 3.52
C GLY A 51 -15.63 12.17 3.08
N GLY A 52 -15.04 11.47 2.11
CA GLY A 52 -15.41 10.10 1.73
C GLY A 52 -16.34 10.00 0.51
N TYR A 53 -17.17 8.97 0.51
CA TYR A 53 -17.93 8.51 -0.66
C TYR A 53 -19.26 9.24 -0.85
N ASN A 54 -19.63 9.49 -2.09
CA ASN A 54 -20.98 9.94 -2.44
C ASN A 54 -21.93 8.74 -2.48
N SER A 55 -23.06 8.82 -1.75
CA SER A 55 -24.10 7.79 -1.87
C SER A 55 -24.74 7.83 -3.26
N ARG A 56 -24.87 6.65 -3.89
CA ARG A 56 -25.43 6.48 -5.23
C ARG A 56 -24.77 7.38 -6.26
N ALA A 57 -23.43 7.41 -6.23
CA ALA A 57 -22.64 8.16 -7.18
C ALA A 57 -23.00 7.78 -8.63
N LYS A 58 -23.00 8.79 -9.52
CA LYS A 58 -23.20 8.57 -10.95
C LYS A 58 -21.84 8.34 -11.60
N LEU A 59 -21.47 7.08 -11.74
CA LEU A 59 -20.14 6.69 -12.18
C LEU A 59 -20.00 6.91 -13.70
N VAL A 60 -18.80 7.29 -14.14
CA VAL A 60 -18.43 7.30 -15.56
C VAL A 60 -18.09 5.86 -15.97
N LEU A 61 -18.92 5.28 -16.84
CA LEU A 61 -18.74 3.93 -17.39
C LEU A 61 -18.70 4.00 -18.92
N ASP A 62 -17.99 3.07 -19.56
CA ASP A 62 -18.05 2.87 -21.01
C ASP A 62 -19.30 2.07 -21.43
N GLU A 63 -19.46 1.81 -22.74
CA GLU A 63 -20.59 1.04 -23.26
C GLU A 63 -20.65 -0.42 -22.78
N TYR A 64 -19.58 -0.94 -22.19
CA TYR A 64 -19.50 -2.30 -21.61
C TYR A 64 -19.69 -2.30 -20.08
N GLY A 65 -19.97 -1.14 -19.48
CA GLY A 65 -20.13 -0.99 -18.04
C GLY A 65 -18.82 -0.95 -17.26
N LEU A 66 -17.67 -0.76 -17.94
CA LEU A 66 -16.36 -0.68 -17.29
C LEU A 66 -16.10 0.76 -16.81
N PRO A 67 -15.58 0.96 -15.58
CA PRO A 67 -15.30 2.29 -15.06
C PRO A 67 -14.25 3.03 -15.90
N GLN A 68 -14.50 4.31 -16.15
CA GLN A 68 -13.62 5.23 -16.88
C GLN A 68 -13.22 6.40 -15.98
N PRO A 69 -11.98 6.92 -16.09
CA PRO A 69 -11.58 8.15 -15.39
C PRO A 69 -12.48 9.32 -15.73
N ALA A 70 -12.91 10.03 -14.70
CA ALA A 70 -13.79 11.19 -14.83
C ALA A 70 -13.07 12.34 -15.56
N PRO A 71 -13.49 12.74 -16.79
CA PRO A 71 -12.71 13.69 -17.60
C PRO A 71 -12.59 15.09 -17.00
N ASN A 72 -13.49 15.49 -16.08
CA ASN A 72 -13.37 16.75 -15.34
C ASN A 72 -12.19 16.77 -14.37
N ARG A 73 -11.73 15.59 -13.90
CA ARG A 73 -10.58 15.41 -13.02
C ARG A 73 -9.34 14.92 -13.76
N PHE A 74 -9.56 14.17 -14.83
CA PHE A 74 -8.53 13.62 -15.71
C PHE A 74 -8.78 14.06 -17.16
N PRO A 75 -8.49 15.33 -17.53
CA PRO A 75 -8.80 15.86 -18.86
C PRO A 75 -8.16 15.07 -20.00
N SER A 76 -6.99 14.46 -19.77
CA SER A 76 -6.33 13.64 -20.80
C SER A 76 -7.06 12.35 -21.12
N ALA A 77 -8.03 11.94 -20.29
CA ALA A 77 -8.83 10.75 -20.51
C ALA A 77 -10.05 10.97 -21.41
N ALA A 78 -10.28 12.21 -21.88
CA ALA A 78 -11.34 12.53 -22.81
C ALA A 78 -11.32 11.64 -24.07
N ASP A 79 -12.45 11.59 -24.76
CA ASP A 79 -12.60 10.87 -26.04
C ASP A 79 -12.22 9.37 -25.98
N GLY A 80 -12.39 8.75 -24.81
CA GLY A 80 -12.16 7.32 -24.60
C GLY A 80 -10.69 6.93 -24.42
N ALA A 81 -9.79 7.91 -24.21
CA ALA A 81 -8.37 7.63 -23.99
C ALA A 81 -8.09 6.90 -22.65
N GLY A 82 -9.00 7.04 -21.68
CA GLY A 82 -8.85 6.46 -20.35
C GLY A 82 -7.55 6.91 -19.69
N PHE A 83 -6.92 6.04 -18.89
CA PHE A 83 -5.67 6.42 -18.21
C PHE A 83 -4.41 6.34 -19.07
N LYS A 84 -4.50 5.91 -20.34
CA LYS A 84 -3.30 5.71 -21.17
C LYS A 84 -2.39 6.96 -21.20
N PRO A 85 -2.89 8.19 -21.43
CA PRO A 85 -2.01 9.36 -21.49
C PRO A 85 -1.35 9.73 -20.15
N LEU A 86 -2.00 9.43 -19.02
CA LEU A 86 -1.42 9.63 -17.70
C LEU A 86 -0.36 8.56 -17.39
N ALA A 87 -0.65 7.30 -17.70
CA ALA A 87 0.31 6.20 -17.57
C ALA A 87 1.55 6.43 -18.45
N ASP A 88 1.37 6.81 -19.72
CA ASP A 88 2.47 7.13 -20.64
C ASP A 88 3.35 8.26 -20.08
N TYR A 89 2.76 9.26 -19.43
CA TYR A 89 3.52 10.31 -18.75
C TYR A 89 4.32 9.77 -17.56
N VAL A 90 3.70 8.98 -16.70
CA VAL A 90 4.39 8.36 -15.55
C VAL A 90 5.54 7.47 -16.03
N HIS A 91 5.32 6.67 -17.07
CA HIS A 91 6.37 5.86 -17.70
C HIS A 91 7.48 6.69 -18.33
N SER A 92 7.17 7.85 -18.91
CA SER A 92 8.18 8.75 -19.48
C SER A 92 9.15 9.30 -18.44
N LEU A 93 8.77 9.29 -17.16
CA LEU A 93 9.61 9.64 -16.01
C LEU A 93 10.42 8.45 -15.47
N GLY A 94 10.29 7.26 -16.07
CA GLY A 94 10.89 6.02 -15.57
C GLY A 94 10.17 5.41 -14.36
N LEU A 95 8.93 5.85 -14.09
CA LEU A 95 8.09 5.37 -13.00
C LEU A 95 7.05 4.36 -13.52
N LYS A 96 6.25 3.79 -12.60
CA LYS A 96 5.19 2.82 -12.84
C LYS A 96 3.84 3.37 -12.40
N PHE A 97 2.79 3.08 -13.15
CA PHE A 97 1.45 3.62 -12.89
C PHE A 97 0.53 2.60 -12.26
N GLY A 98 -0.23 3.00 -11.25
CA GLY A 98 -1.19 2.15 -10.57
C GLY A 98 -2.57 2.76 -10.42
N VAL A 99 -3.57 1.89 -10.28
CA VAL A 99 -4.97 2.28 -10.06
C VAL A 99 -5.59 1.46 -8.93
N HIS A 100 -6.56 2.05 -8.25
CA HIS A 100 -7.46 1.34 -7.34
C HIS A 100 -8.69 0.82 -8.08
N ILE A 101 -9.24 -0.32 -7.64
CA ILE A 101 -10.59 -0.77 -7.98
C ILE A 101 -11.35 -1.18 -6.73
N LEU A 102 -12.67 -1.00 -6.78
CA LEU A 102 -13.60 -1.66 -5.86
C LEU A 102 -14.03 -3.01 -6.46
N ARG A 103 -14.05 -4.07 -5.64
CA ARG A 103 -14.52 -5.40 -6.04
C ARG A 103 -15.88 -5.34 -6.74
N GLY A 104 -16.05 -6.21 -7.74
CA GLY A 104 -17.34 -6.53 -8.32
C GLY A 104 -17.72 -5.73 -9.58
N VAL A 105 -19.02 -5.64 -9.84
CA VAL A 105 -19.63 -5.03 -11.02
C VAL A 105 -20.46 -3.78 -10.65
N PRO A 106 -20.32 -2.64 -11.35
CA PRO A 106 -21.08 -1.44 -11.06
C PRO A 106 -22.59 -1.68 -11.06
N ARG A 107 -23.29 -1.20 -10.02
CA ARG A 107 -24.76 -1.29 -9.94
C ARG A 107 -25.43 -0.61 -11.14
N GLN A 108 -24.80 0.44 -11.65
CA GLN A 108 -25.25 1.19 -12.83
C GLN A 108 -25.14 0.36 -14.12
N ALA A 109 -24.09 -0.46 -14.27
CA ALA A 109 -23.94 -1.40 -15.40
C ALA A 109 -24.99 -2.52 -15.33
N VAL A 110 -25.23 -3.07 -14.14
CA VAL A 110 -26.27 -4.09 -13.90
C VAL A 110 -27.66 -3.56 -14.22
N ALA A 111 -27.98 -2.33 -13.80
CA ALA A 111 -29.29 -1.72 -14.06
C ALA A 111 -29.51 -1.37 -15.54
N ALA A 112 -28.44 -1.01 -16.25
CA ALA A 112 -28.47 -0.73 -17.69
C ALA A 112 -28.34 -1.99 -18.56
N ASP A 113 -28.06 -3.15 -17.94
CA ASP A 113 -27.79 -4.42 -18.60
C ASP A 113 -26.74 -4.31 -19.73
N THR A 114 -25.62 -3.65 -19.43
CA THR A 114 -24.56 -3.43 -20.43
C THR A 114 -23.95 -4.75 -20.88
N PRO A 115 -23.56 -4.88 -22.17
CA PRO A 115 -22.86 -6.07 -22.65
C PRO A 115 -21.49 -6.23 -21.97
N ILE A 116 -21.07 -7.47 -21.70
CA ILE A 116 -19.73 -7.76 -21.17
C ILE A 116 -18.76 -7.93 -22.35
N LYS A 117 -17.77 -7.03 -22.46
CA LYS A 117 -16.84 -6.96 -23.59
C LYS A 117 -16.10 -8.27 -23.85
N GLY A 118 -16.28 -8.80 -25.06
CA GLY A 118 -15.65 -10.05 -25.50
C GLY A 118 -16.36 -11.31 -25.03
N SER A 119 -17.65 -11.22 -24.68
CA SER A 119 -18.50 -12.35 -24.35
C SER A 119 -19.90 -12.19 -24.94
N GLU A 120 -20.72 -13.23 -24.84
CA GLU A 120 -22.15 -13.21 -25.18
C GLU A 120 -23.07 -12.79 -24.02
N TYR A 121 -22.49 -12.47 -22.86
CA TYR A 121 -23.19 -12.20 -21.62
C TYR A 121 -23.39 -10.69 -21.37
N SER A 122 -24.26 -10.37 -20.43
CA SER A 122 -24.55 -9.00 -20.00
C SER A 122 -24.42 -8.84 -18.48
N ALA A 123 -24.25 -7.59 -18.04
CA ALA A 123 -23.99 -7.25 -16.64
C ALA A 123 -25.14 -7.65 -15.71
N ALA A 124 -26.40 -7.70 -16.18
CA ALA A 124 -27.53 -8.10 -15.32
C ALA A 124 -27.52 -9.59 -14.92
N GLN A 125 -26.72 -10.42 -15.60
CA GLN A 125 -26.67 -11.87 -15.39
C GLN A 125 -25.70 -12.31 -14.29
N ILE A 126 -24.73 -11.46 -13.93
CA ILE A 126 -23.61 -11.83 -13.05
C ILE A 126 -23.61 -11.24 -11.63
N PRO A 127 -24.57 -10.40 -11.16
CA PRO A 127 -24.43 -9.81 -9.83
C PRO A 127 -24.81 -10.81 -8.72
N ASP A 128 -23.93 -10.98 -7.74
CA ASP A 128 -24.32 -11.46 -6.41
C ASP A 128 -24.76 -10.25 -5.57
N ARG A 129 -26.07 -10.12 -5.39
CA ARG A 129 -26.68 -8.97 -4.66
C ARG A 129 -26.59 -9.09 -3.14
N GLU A 130 -26.24 -10.26 -2.63
CA GLU A 130 -26.02 -10.45 -1.18
C GLU A 130 -24.62 -9.97 -0.78
N ARG A 131 -23.66 -9.99 -1.71
CA ARG A 131 -22.28 -9.54 -1.49
C ARG A 131 -22.08 -8.10 -1.96
N HIS A 132 -21.86 -7.17 -1.05
CA HIS A 132 -21.53 -5.78 -1.37
C HIS A 132 -20.73 -5.13 -0.24
N ALA A 133 -19.93 -4.13 -0.59
CA ALA A 133 -19.22 -3.31 0.39
C ALA A 133 -20.21 -2.63 1.35
N SER A 134 -19.87 -2.58 2.63
CA SER A 134 -20.70 -1.96 3.68
C SER A 134 -20.53 -0.44 3.76
N TRP A 135 -19.49 0.11 3.14
CA TRP A 135 -19.04 1.50 3.25
C TRP A 135 -19.20 2.31 1.96
N VAL A 136 -19.51 1.66 0.83
CA VAL A 136 -19.78 2.31 -0.46
C VAL A 136 -20.80 1.48 -1.26
N ASP A 137 -21.66 2.14 -2.04
CA ASP A 137 -22.76 1.48 -2.78
C ASP A 137 -22.55 1.44 -4.31
N ASP A 138 -21.30 1.53 -4.77
CA ASP A 138 -20.93 1.59 -6.19
C ASP A 138 -21.17 0.25 -6.93
N ASN A 139 -20.84 -0.88 -6.29
CA ASN A 139 -20.82 -2.21 -6.91
C ASN A 139 -21.74 -3.23 -6.22
N TRP A 140 -22.08 -4.28 -6.97
CA TRP A 140 -22.46 -5.60 -6.45
C TRP A 140 -21.26 -6.55 -6.58
N GLY A 141 -21.18 -7.58 -5.75
CA GLY A 141 -20.27 -8.70 -5.98
C GLY A 141 -20.61 -9.43 -7.27
N ILE A 142 -19.70 -10.29 -7.73
CA ILE A 142 -19.89 -11.08 -8.94
C ILE A 142 -20.11 -12.56 -8.58
N ASP A 143 -21.13 -13.16 -9.19
CA ASP A 143 -21.33 -14.61 -9.21
C ASP A 143 -20.37 -15.26 -10.21
N HIS A 144 -19.27 -15.80 -9.70
CA HIS A 144 -18.26 -16.50 -10.50
C HIS A 144 -18.65 -17.93 -10.90
N SER A 145 -19.83 -18.43 -10.49
CA SER A 145 -20.39 -19.67 -11.05
C SER A 145 -20.94 -19.47 -12.47
N HIS A 146 -21.30 -18.23 -12.82
CA HIS A 146 -21.69 -17.85 -14.17
C HIS A 146 -20.45 -17.46 -15.01
N PRO A 147 -20.21 -18.04 -16.20
CA PRO A 147 -19.04 -17.72 -17.03
C PRO A 147 -18.85 -16.23 -17.38
N GLY A 148 -19.94 -15.45 -17.36
CA GLY A 148 -19.88 -13.99 -17.50
C GLY A 148 -19.09 -13.28 -16.39
N GLY A 149 -19.02 -13.84 -15.18
CA GLY A 149 -18.29 -13.25 -14.06
C GLY A 149 -16.80 -13.12 -14.34
N GLN A 150 -16.16 -14.21 -14.76
CA GLN A 150 -14.76 -14.18 -15.19
C GLN A 150 -14.57 -13.32 -16.45
N ALA A 151 -15.52 -13.36 -17.40
CA ALA A 151 -15.42 -12.55 -18.62
C ALA A 151 -15.42 -11.03 -18.32
N TYR A 152 -16.13 -10.60 -17.29
CA TYR A 152 -16.13 -9.21 -16.82
C TYR A 152 -14.77 -8.81 -16.24
N TYR A 153 -14.18 -9.60 -15.34
CA TYR A 153 -12.82 -9.29 -14.86
C TYR A 153 -11.76 -9.37 -15.94
N ASP A 154 -11.84 -10.36 -16.84
CA ASP A 154 -10.94 -10.44 -18.00
C ASP A 154 -11.03 -9.17 -18.87
N SER A 155 -12.21 -8.55 -19.03
CA SER A 155 -12.36 -7.32 -19.81
C SER A 155 -11.85 -6.08 -19.07
N LEU A 156 -12.15 -5.97 -17.77
CA LEU A 156 -11.67 -4.89 -16.91
C LEU A 156 -10.14 -4.84 -16.87
N VAL A 157 -9.50 -5.98 -16.64
CA VAL A 157 -8.03 -6.04 -16.54
C VAL A 157 -7.37 -5.85 -17.92
N ARG A 158 -7.99 -6.32 -19.02
CA ARG A 158 -7.53 -5.98 -20.38
C ARG A 158 -7.57 -4.49 -20.67
N GLN A 159 -8.56 -3.76 -20.15
CA GLN A 159 -8.60 -2.29 -20.22
C GLN A 159 -7.41 -1.67 -19.49
N PHE A 160 -7.10 -2.14 -18.27
CA PHE A 160 -5.93 -1.66 -17.53
C PHE A 160 -4.61 -1.96 -18.26
N ALA A 161 -4.49 -3.15 -18.86
CA ALA A 161 -3.34 -3.49 -19.68
C ALA A 161 -3.20 -2.55 -20.89
N ALA A 162 -4.31 -2.22 -21.56
CA ALA A 162 -4.32 -1.29 -22.70
C ALA A 162 -3.95 0.14 -22.30
N TRP A 163 -4.25 0.55 -21.07
CA TRP A 163 -3.80 1.83 -20.52
C TRP A 163 -2.36 1.83 -20.04
N GLY A 164 -1.70 0.67 -19.92
CA GLY A 164 -0.34 0.58 -19.41
C GLY A 164 -0.26 0.57 -17.88
N VAL A 165 -1.30 0.16 -17.16
CA VAL A 165 -1.25 -0.01 -15.70
C VAL A 165 -0.21 -1.07 -15.31
N ASP A 166 0.59 -0.81 -14.29
CA ASP A 166 1.62 -1.72 -13.72
C ASP A 166 1.24 -2.26 -12.33
N TYR A 167 0.23 -1.66 -11.70
CA TYR A 167 -0.16 -1.95 -10.32
C TYR A 167 -1.67 -1.77 -10.14
N VAL A 168 -2.34 -2.73 -9.50
CA VAL A 168 -3.75 -2.65 -9.15
C VAL A 168 -3.93 -2.91 -7.66
N LYS A 169 -4.56 -1.95 -6.95
CA LYS A 169 -5.08 -2.14 -5.58
C LYS A 169 -6.55 -2.52 -5.67
N ALA A 170 -6.89 -3.75 -5.34
CA ALA A 170 -8.25 -4.27 -5.34
C ALA A 170 -8.82 -4.30 -3.92
N ASP A 171 -9.86 -3.51 -3.71
CA ASP A 171 -10.46 -3.26 -2.40
C ASP A 171 -11.79 -3.97 -2.22
N ASP A 172 -12.25 -4.08 -0.98
CA ASP A 172 -13.39 -4.94 -0.58
C ASP A 172 -13.17 -6.43 -0.94
N MET A 173 -11.91 -6.89 -0.98
CA MET A 173 -11.55 -8.27 -1.36
C MET A 173 -11.33 -9.20 -0.18
N ILE A 174 -10.72 -8.70 0.90
CA ILE A 174 -10.20 -9.54 2.00
C ILE A 174 -10.79 -9.21 3.38
N ALA A 175 -11.75 -8.28 3.46
CA ALA A 175 -12.59 -8.06 4.64
C ALA A 175 -14.01 -7.57 4.27
N PRO A 176 -15.02 -8.47 4.15
CA PRO A 176 -14.94 -9.92 4.34
C PRO A 176 -14.02 -10.62 3.32
N TYR A 177 -13.57 -11.84 3.65
CA TYR A 177 -12.68 -12.59 2.76
C TYR A 177 -13.45 -13.27 1.63
N TRP A 178 -13.27 -12.81 0.39
CA TRP A 178 -13.93 -13.36 -0.80
C TRP A 178 -12.92 -14.16 -1.65
N GLU A 179 -12.76 -15.46 -1.34
CA GLU A 179 -11.80 -16.35 -2.03
C GLU A 179 -12.01 -16.37 -3.55
N ASP A 180 -13.24 -16.57 -4.01
CA ASP A 180 -13.60 -16.65 -5.43
C ASP A 180 -13.30 -15.36 -6.20
N GLU A 181 -13.59 -14.20 -5.61
CA GLU A 181 -13.30 -12.89 -6.20
C GLU A 181 -11.78 -12.65 -6.31
N VAL A 182 -11.02 -13.01 -5.27
CA VAL A 182 -9.55 -12.95 -5.28
C VAL A 182 -8.95 -13.85 -6.37
N GLU A 183 -9.42 -15.09 -6.47
CA GLU A 183 -8.96 -16.04 -7.49
C GLU A 183 -9.27 -15.54 -8.91
N ALA A 184 -10.51 -15.10 -9.15
CA ALA A 184 -10.98 -14.65 -10.46
C ALA A 184 -10.24 -13.38 -10.92
N PHE A 185 -10.03 -12.41 -10.03
CA PHE A 185 -9.29 -11.19 -10.35
C PHE A 185 -7.80 -11.49 -10.59
N ALA A 186 -7.17 -12.31 -9.75
CA ALA A 186 -5.79 -12.75 -9.95
C ALA A 186 -5.61 -13.51 -11.28
N HIS A 187 -6.59 -14.33 -11.68
CA HIS A 187 -6.60 -15.01 -12.97
C HIS A 187 -6.67 -14.04 -14.15
N ALA A 188 -7.50 -13.00 -14.06
CA ALA A 188 -7.59 -11.96 -15.07
C ALA A 188 -6.26 -11.18 -15.19
N VAL A 189 -5.63 -10.83 -14.05
CA VAL A 189 -4.30 -10.21 -13.99
C VAL A 189 -3.26 -11.05 -14.72
N ARG A 190 -3.17 -12.35 -14.44
CA ARG A 190 -2.17 -13.23 -15.09
C ARG A 190 -2.38 -13.41 -16.60
N ARG A 191 -3.59 -13.21 -17.12
CA ARG A 191 -3.95 -13.49 -18.53
C ARG A 191 -4.05 -12.26 -19.42
N CYS A 192 -3.95 -11.06 -18.85
CA CYS A 192 -4.12 -9.82 -19.61
C CYS A 192 -2.96 -9.48 -20.56
N GLY A 193 -1.83 -10.20 -20.46
CA GLY A 193 -0.65 -10.01 -21.32
C GLY A 193 0.28 -8.87 -20.90
N ARG A 194 0.10 -8.34 -19.68
CA ARG A 194 0.97 -7.32 -19.07
C ARG A 194 1.23 -7.67 -17.62
N ASP A 195 2.49 -7.53 -17.18
CA ASP A 195 2.84 -7.69 -15.78
C ASP A 195 2.20 -6.57 -14.95
N MET A 196 1.34 -6.95 -14.00
CA MET A 196 0.70 -6.05 -13.05
C MET A 196 0.83 -6.59 -11.65
N VAL A 197 1.30 -5.74 -10.72
CA VAL A 197 1.32 -6.04 -9.29
C VAL A 197 -0.11 -6.02 -8.76
N LEU A 198 -0.53 -7.07 -8.05
CA LEU A 198 -1.84 -7.15 -7.40
C LEU A 198 -1.73 -6.94 -5.89
N SER A 199 -2.31 -5.83 -5.42
CA SER A 199 -2.50 -5.48 -4.01
C SER A 199 -3.94 -5.71 -3.58
N LEU A 200 -4.16 -6.33 -2.41
CA LEU A 200 -5.49 -6.61 -1.87
C LEU A 200 -5.78 -5.79 -0.60
N SER A 201 -7.01 -5.29 -0.49
CA SER A 201 -7.50 -4.44 0.60
C SER A 201 -8.97 -4.75 0.94
N PRO A 202 -9.46 -4.39 2.15
CA PRO A 202 -8.72 -3.98 3.35
C PRO A 202 -8.48 -5.18 4.29
N GLY A 203 -7.52 -5.08 5.21
CA GLY A 203 -7.07 -6.18 6.08
C GLY A 203 -7.78 -6.31 7.43
N VAL A 204 -9.07 -5.97 7.55
CA VAL A 204 -9.76 -5.93 8.85
C VAL A 204 -9.97 -7.34 9.42
N ASN A 205 -9.34 -7.65 10.56
CA ASN A 205 -9.40 -8.97 11.22
C ASN A 205 -8.98 -10.14 10.33
N LEU A 206 -8.01 -9.93 9.43
CA LEU A 206 -7.53 -10.96 8.51
C LEU A 206 -6.82 -12.10 9.27
N SER A 207 -7.29 -13.34 9.07
CA SER A 207 -6.63 -14.54 9.64
C SER A 207 -5.42 -14.95 8.81
N THR A 208 -4.34 -15.38 9.48
CA THR A 208 -3.17 -15.99 8.84
C THR A 208 -3.47 -17.36 8.22
N ASP A 209 -4.64 -17.96 8.51
CA ASP A 209 -5.10 -19.18 7.83
C ASP A 209 -5.22 -19.00 6.30
N HIS A 210 -5.44 -17.76 5.84
CA HIS A 210 -5.51 -17.44 4.41
C HIS A 210 -4.14 -17.20 3.77
N ALA A 211 -3.03 -17.23 4.52
CA ALA A 211 -1.72 -16.81 4.04
C ALA A 211 -1.25 -17.59 2.80
N ASP A 212 -1.43 -18.91 2.77
CA ASP A 212 -1.03 -19.72 1.62
C ASP A 212 -1.85 -19.40 0.36
N HIS A 213 -3.13 -19.07 0.53
CA HIS A 213 -3.98 -18.63 -0.58
C HIS A 213 -3.54 -17.23 -1.07
N LEU A 214 -3.35 -16.27 -0.16
CA LEU A 214 -2.86 -14.94 -0.50
C LEU A 214 -1.52 -14.97 -1.25
N ARG A 215 -0.55 -15.78 -0.80
CA ARG A 215 0.76 -15.96 -1.47
C ARG A 215 0.66 -16.48 -2.89
N ARG A 216 -0.37 -17.28 -3.19
CA ARG A 216 -0.60 -17.78 -4.56
C ARG A 216 -1.25 -16.72 -5.44
N HIS A 217 -2.09 -15.84 -4.89
CA HIS A 217 -3.01 -15.01 -5.66
C HIS A 217 -2.70 -13.51 -5.65
N ALA A 218 -1.84 -13.00 -4.77
CA ALA A 218 -1.52 -11.58 -4.68
C ALA A 218 -0.03 -11.33 -4.47
N ASN A 219 0.41 -10.13 -4.88
CA ASN A 219 1.76 -9.66 -4.58
C ASN A 219 1.86 -8.98 -3.22
N LEU A 220 0.75 -8.42 -2.73
CA LEU A 220 0.66 -7.85 -1.40
C LEU A 220 -0.78 -7.81 -0.92
N TRP A 221 -0.97 -7.83 0.40
CA TRP A 221 -2.29 -7.78 1.03
C TRP A 221 -2.23 -7.03 2.35
N ARG A 222 -3.20 -6.14 2.55
CA ARG A 222 -3.36 -5.39 3.78
C ARG A 222 -3.54 -6.34 4.97
N ILE A 223 -2.80 -6.10 6.05
CA ILE A 223 -2.92 -6.86 7.32
C ILE A 223 -3.70 -6.10 8.40
N SER A 224 -4.14 -4.88 8.10
CA SER A 224 -4.86 -4.01 9.02
C SER A 224 -6.04 -3.30 8.34
N ALA A 225 -6.91 -2.73 9.18
CA ALA A 225 -7.75 -1.60 8.78
C ALA A 225 -6.90 -0.39 8.35
N ASP A 226 -7.56 0.65 7.84
CA ASP A 226 -6.86 1.84 7.35
C ASP A 226 -6.05 2.50 8.46
N LEU A 227 -4.77 2.69 8.20
CA LEU A 227 -3.81 3.29 9.10
C LEU A 227 -3.73 4.80 8.88
N TRP A 228 -3.73 5.57 9.96
CA TRP A 228 -3.58 7.02 9.94
C TRP A 228 -2.44 7.47 10.87
N ASP A 229 -2.14 8.76 10.86
CA ASP A 229 -1.09 9.45 11.63
C ASP A 229 -1.38 9.51 13.15
N ARG A 230 -1.71 8.37 13.75
CA ARG A 230 -1.99 8.21 15.18
C ARG A 230 -1.12 7.11 15.74
N TRP A 231 -0.44 7.37 16.87
CA TRP A 231 0.42 6.37 17.49
C TRP A 231 -0.25 5.02 17.72
N ARG A 232 -1.54 5.01 18.11
CA ARG A 232 -2.29 3.75 18.32
C ARG A 232 -2.36 2.87 17.07
N ASP A 233 -2.41 3.48 15.88
CA ASP A 233 -2.52 2.75 14.62
C ASP A 233 -1.14 2.18 14.26
N VAL A 234 -0.06 2.96 14.47
CA VAL A 234 1.33 2.48 14.35
C VAL A 234 1.65 1.38 15.37
N ASP A 235 1.21 1.53 16.62
CA ASP A 235 1.46 0.57 17.70
C ASP A 235 0.81 -0.79 17.42
N ALA A 236 -0.37 -0.80 16.79
CA ALA A 236 -1.06 -2.01 16.40
C ALA A 236 -0.27 -2.82 15.35
N GLN A 237 0.50 -2.15 14.48
CA GLN A 237 1.27 -2.83 13.43
C GLN A 237 2.41 -3.68 13.97
N PHE A 238 2.93 -3.42 15.18
CA PHE A 238 3.98 -4.26 15.76
C PHE A 238 3.53 -5.71 15.92
N ASP A 239 2.30 -5.91 16.39
CA ASP A 239 1.80 -7.25 16.67
C ASP A 239 1.27 -7.90 15.37
N LEU A 240 0.67 -7.12 14.46
CA LEU A 240 0.28 -7.59 13.13
C LEU A 240 1.49 -8.02 12.30
N LEU A 241 2.54 -7.19 12.20
CA LEU A 241 3.74 -7.54 11.45
C LEU A 241 4.49 -8.71 12.08
N ARG A 242 4.53 -8.83 13.41
CA ARG A 242 5.10 -10.02 14.07
C ARG A 242 4.41 -11.29 13.58
N ASP A 243 3.08 -11.27 13.49
CA ASP A 243 2.29 -12.44 13.13
C ASP A 243 2.32 -12.73 11.62
N TRP A 244 2.44 -11.70 10.79
CA TRP A 244 2.40 -11.82 9.33
C TRP A 244 3.77 -11.91 8.63
N ALA A 245 4.84 -11.36 9.21
CA ALA A 245 6.18 -11.36 8.61
C ALA A 245 6.66 -12.76 8.14
N PRO A 246 6.38 -13.89 8.84
CA PRO A 246 6.76 -15.22 8.36
C PRO A 246 6.17 -15.62 7.00
N TYR A 247 5.09 -14.97 6.56
CA TYR A 247 4.41 -15.24 5.30
C TYR A 247 4.84 -14.28 4.17
N GLY A 248 5.70 -13.29 4.48
CA GLY A 248 6.31 -12.39 3.51
C GLY A 248 7.54 -12.98 2.83
N GLY A 249 7.76 -12.60 1.58
CA GLY A 249 8.92 -13.06 0.81
C GLY A 249 8.86 -12.62 -0.66
N PRO A 250 9.86 -12.99 -1.47
CA PRO A 250 9.93 -12.60 -2.87
C PRO A 250 8.63 -12.83 -3.63
N GLY A 251 7.98 -11.72 -4.03
CA GLY A 251 6.76 -11.72 -4.81
C GLY A 251 5.44 -11.71 -4.01
N HIS A 252 5.47 -11.78 -2.67
CA HIS A 252 4.28 -11.78 -1.81
C HIS A 252 4.53 -11.09 -0.45
N TRP A 253 3.89 -9.95 -0.19
CA TRP A 253 4.24 -9.07 0.93
C TRP A 253 3.03 -8.73 1.81
N PRO A 254 3.05 -9.08 3.11
CA PRO A 254 2.14 -8.50 4.08
C PRO A 254 2.28 -6.97 4.09
N ASP A 255 1.15 -6.28 4.00
CA ASP A 255 1.09 -4.83 3.83
C ASP A 255 0.52 -4.16 5.08
N ALA A 256 1.39 -3.48 5.83
CA ALA A 256 1.05 -2.68 7.00
C ALA A 256 0.41 -1.32 6.64
N ASP A 257 0.01 -1.14 5.38
CA ASP A 257 -0.65 0.03 4.82
C ASP A 257 0.29 1.19 4.51
N MET A 258 -0.31 2.23 3.92
CA MET A 258 0.34 3.46 3.51
C MET A 258 1.03 4.20 4.65
N LEU A 259 1.98 5.06 4.29
CA LEU A 259 2.74 5.89 5.19
C LEU A 259 2.10 7.29 5.26
N PRO A 260 1.42 7.65 6.37
CA PRO A 260 0.83 8.98 6.55
C PRO A 260 1.93 9.95 7.02
N LEU A 261 2.96 10.12 6.18
CA LEU A 261 4.17 10.89 6.44
C LEU A 261 4.26 12.07 5.47
N GLY A 262 4.32 13.29 6.00
CA GLY A 262 4.33 14.54 5.24
C GLY A 262 2.99 15.26 5.25
N ARG A 263 2.78 16.11 4.24
CA ARG A 263 1.58 16.94 4.10
C ARG A 263 0.40 16.12 3.60
N MET A 264 -0.64 15.99 4.40
CA MET A 264 -1.79 15.12 4.15
C MET A 264 -3.13 15.80 4.49
N GLY A 265 -4.24 15.09 4.30
CA GLY A 265 -5.55 15.59 4.69
C GLY A 265 -6.10 16.75 3.84
N LEU A 266 -5.54 17.02 2.66
CA LEU A 266 -5.98 18.14 1.82
C LEU A 266 -7.46 18.02 1.43
N ARG A 267 -7.86 16.80 1.03
CA ARG A 267 -9.24 16.40 0.72
C ARG A 267 -9.50 14.94 1.10
N ALA A 268 -8.86 14.49 2.17
CA ALA A 268 -8.92 13.09 2.60
C ALA A 268 -10.26 12.73 3.27
N GLU A 269 -10.42 11.46 3.60
CA GLU A 269 -11.52 11.00 4.44
C GLU A 269 -11.36 11.45 5.90
N VAL A 270 -10.13 11.48 6.41
CA VAL A 270 -9.84 11.74 7.83
C VAL A 270 -9.06 13.04 8.04
N GLY A 271 -9.71 13.95 8.78
CA GLY A 271 -9.13 15.18 9.28
C GLY A 271 -9.03 16.30 8.24
N GLU A 272 -8.39 17.39 8.66
CA GLU A 272 -8.18 18.61 7.86
C GLU A 272 -6.72 18.66 7.34
N PRO A 273 -6.41 19.57 6.39
CA PRO A 273 -5.06 19.77 5.87
C PRO A 273 -4.02 19.94 6.98
N ARG A 274 -2.97 19.12 6.99
CA ARG A 274 -1.94 19.11 8.04
C ARG A 274 -0.64 18.45 7.57
N GLU A 275 0.44 18.69 8.31
CA GLU A 275 1.55 17.73 8.37
C GLU A 275 1.15 16.54 9.25
N SER A 276 1.74 15.38 9.00
CA SER A 276 1.57 14.18 9.84
C SER A 276 1.61 14.52 11.34
N LEU A 277 0.62 14.03 12.09
CA LEU A 277 0.54 14.21 13.53
C LEU A 277 1.49 13.31 14.32
N LEU A 278 2.18 12.37 13.66
CA LEU A 278 3.23 11.57 14.29
C LEU A 278 4.43 12.45 14.65
N THR A 279 4.93 12.28 15.86
CA THR A 279 6.19 12.92 16.28
C THR A 279 7.38 12.41 15.44
N PRO A 280 8.50 13.14 15.36
CA PRO A 280 9.67 12.67 14.61
C PRO A 280 10.17 11.28 15.03
N ASP A 281 10.08 10.95 16.32
CA ASP A 281 10.43 9.62 16.83
C ASP A 281 9.44 8.55 16.36
N GLU A 282 8.14 8.84 16.37
CA GLU A 282 7.11 7.92 15.87
C GLU A 282 7.22 7.70 14.36
N GLN A 283 7.54 8.74 13.58
CA GLN A 283 7.80 8.62 12.14
C GLN A 283 9.01 7.72 11.85
N ARG A 284 10.10 7.88 12.61
CA ARG A 284 11.28 7.00 12.51
C ARG A 284 10.95 5.57 12.95
N THR A 285 10.18 5.41 14.02
CA THR A 285 9.72 4.10 14.50
C THR A 285 8.89 3.38 13.45
N MET A 286 7.95 4.09 12.82
CA MET A 286 7.15 3.57 11.73
C MET A 286 8.02 3.13 10.57
N LEU A 287 8.89 4.00 10.03
CA LEU A 287 9.72 3.62 8.89
C LEU A 287 10.69 2.49 9.22
N THR A 288 11.24 2.47 10.45
CA THR A 288 12.09 1.39 10.96
C THR A 288 11.35 0.05 10.94
N LEU A 289 10.13 0.01 11.47
CA LEU A 289 9.31 -1.20 11.54
C LEU A 289 8.92 -1.69 10.15
N TRP A 290 8.46 -0.80 9.26
CA TRP A 290 8.08 -1.19 7.90
C TRP A 290 9.30 -1.73 7.14
N CYS A 291 10.46 -1.09 7.28
CA CYS A 291 11.69 -1.50 6.60
C CYS A 291 12.20 -2.86 7.08
N ILE A 292 12.30 -3.07 8.41
CA ILE A 292 12.82 -4.34 8.92
C ILE A 292 11.83 -5.49 8.68
N ALA A 293 10.53 -5.24 8.76
CA ALA A 293 9.49 -6.24 8.49
C ALA A 293 9.22 -6.43 6.99
N ARG A 294 9.82 -5.61 6.12
CA ARG A 294 9.68 -5.63 4.66
C ARG A 294 8.25 -5.39 4.15
N SER A 295 7.49 -4.55 4.87
CA SER A 295 6.18 -4.09 4.39
C SER A 295 6.36 -3.21 3.15
N PRO A 296 5.48 -3.27 2.13
CA PRO A 296 5.43 -2.28 1.07
C PRO A 296 5.45 -0.84 1.64
N LEU A 297 6.20 0.04 0.99
CA LEU A 297 6.28 1.45 1.35
C LEU A 297 5.48 2.25 0.31
N MET A 298 4.32 2.78 0.71
CA MET A 298 3.46 3.63 -0.10
C MET A 298 3.18 4.94 0.63
N VAL A 299 3.82 6.04 0.24
CA VAL A 299 3.62 7.34 0.92
C VAL A 299 2.30 7.99 0.51
N GLY A 300 1.56 8.50 1.51
CA GLY A 300 0.21 9.04 1.38
C GLY A 300 0.12 10.58 1.35
N ALA A 301 1.20 11.29 1.05
CA ALA A 301 1.28 12.74 1.19
C ALA A 301 1.31 13.52 -0.14
N ASP A 302 1.02 14.81 -0.08
CA ASP A 302 1.41 15.79 -1.09
C ASP A 302 2.93 15.97 -1.03
N LEU A 303 3.68 15.19 -1.82
CA LEU A 303 5.14 15.17 -1.78
C LEU A 303 5.77 16.54 -2.12
N PRO A 304 5.33 17.26 -3.18
CA PRO A 304 5.83 18.61 -3.45
C PRO A 304 5.58 19.61 -2.32
N GLY A 305 4.50 19.42 -1.55
CA GLY A 305 4.13 20.29 -0.45
C GLY A 305 4.67 19.85 0.92
N SER A 306 5.35 18.71 1.01
CA SER A 306 5.87 18.15 2.26
C SER A 306 7.20 18.80 2.67
N SER A 307 7.51 18.77 3.97
CA SER A 307 8.75 19.34 4.50
C SER A 307 10.01 18.62 4.01
N ALA A 308 11.15 19.32 3.97
CA ALA A 308 12.43 18.73 3.58
C ALA A 308 12.85 17.60 4.53
N GLU A 309 12.52 17.72 5.82
CA GLU A 309 12.76 16.69 6.84
C GLU A 309 11.99 15.40 6.52
N THR A 310 10.76 15.50 6.00
CA THR A 310 9.99 14.34 5.55
C THR A 310 10.66 13.67 4.35
N ILE A 311 11.12 14.46 3.38
CA ILE A 311 11.79 13.91 2.20
C ILE A 311 13.12 13.24 2.57
N GLU A 312 13.86 13.81 3.53
CA GLU A 312 15.07 13.20 4.08
C GLU A 312 14.77 11.86 4.79
N LEU A 313 13.69 11.82 5.57
CA LEU A 313 13.22 10.59 6.22
C LEU A 313 12.98 9.47 5.20
N LEU A 314 12.28 9.78 4.11
CA LEU A 314 11.91 8.83 3.04
C LEU A 314 13.09 8.43 2.12
N SER A 315 14.21 9.13 2.20
CA SER A 315 15.37 8.95 1.30
C SER A 315 16.61 8.39 2.01
N ASN A 316 16.54 8.02 3.29
CA ASN A 316 17.69 7.44 4.00
C ASN A 316 18.10 6.07 3.40
N PRO A 317 19.24 5.97 2.68
CA PRO A 317 19.60 4.75 1.97
C PRO A 317 19.97 3.59 2.90
N GLU A 318 20.41 3.86 4.13
CA GLU A 318 20.84 2.83 5.08
C GLU A 318 19.65 2.17 5.79
N VAL A 319 18.60 2.94 6.06
CA VAL A 319 17.34 2.41 6.58
C VAL A 319 16.61 1.62 5.47
N LEU A 320 16.54 2.19 4.26
CA LEU A 320 15.94 1.50 3.12
C LEU A 320 16.74 0.27 2.65
N ALA A 321 17.98 0.10 3.09
CA ALA A 321 18.74 -1.13 2.83
C ALA A 321 18.10 -2.34 3.53
N ALA A 322 17.56 -2.17 4.75
CA ALA A 322 16.87 -3.23 5.47
C ALA A 322 15.60 -3.71 4.72
N GLN A 323 14.86 -2.77 4.11
CA GLN A 323 13.67 -3.06 3.29
C GLN A 323 13.99 -3.97 2.10
N ARG A 324 15.19 -3.81 1.53
CA ARG A 324 15.66 -4.52 0.34
C ARG A 324 16.54 -5.73 0.67
N HIS A 325 16.76 -5.99 1.95
CA HIS A 325 17.63 -7.09 2.38
C HIS A 325 17.00 -8.43 2.02
N ASP A 326 17.80 -9.33 1.44
CA ASP A 326 17.29 -10.61 0.94
C ASP A 326 16.83 -11.52 2.08
N SER A 327 17.54 -11.48 3.22
CA SER A 327 17.16 -12.22 4.41
C SER A 327 15.95 -11.58 5.09
N GLY A 328 14.91 -12.38 5.33
CA GLY A 328 13.78 -11.97 6.17
C GLY A 328 14.22 -11.62 7.59
N ALA A 329 13.36 -10.90 8.32
CA ALA A 329 13.56 -10.56 9.72
C ALA A 329 12.32 -10.93 10.54
N ARG A 330 12.54 -11.09 11.84
CA ARG A 330 11.48 -11.39 12.81
C ARG A 330 11.75 -10.71 14.12
N GLU A 331 10.71 -10.58 14.94
CA GLU A 331 10.87 -10.28 16.36
C GLU A 331 11.69 -11.39 17.03
N VAL A 332 12.80 -11.02 17.67
CA VAL A 332 13.73 -11.94 18.35
C VAL A 332 13.74 -11.77 19.86
N TRP A 333 13.22 -10.65 20.34
CA TRP A 333 13.19 -10.35 21.77
C TRP A 333 12.06 -9.38 22.09
N ARG A 334 11.47 -9.56 23.27
CA ARG A 334 10.45 -8.68 23.84
C ARG A 334 10.50 -8.72 25.36
N GLU A 335 10.47 -7.55 25.98
CA GLU A 335 10.27 -7.37 27.42
C GLU A 335 9.30 -6.21 27.65
N GLY A 336 8.06 -6.54 28.03
CA GLY A 336 7.00 -5.54 28.19
C GLY A 336 6.73 -4.78 26.89
N ARG A 337 7.04 -3.48 26.89
CA ARG A 337 6.87 -2.56 25.74
C ARG A 337 8.15 -2.34 24.94
N HIS A 338 9.23 -3.03 25.27
CA HIS A 338 10.48 -3.00 24.52
C HIS A 338 10.60 -4.26 23.66
N LEU A 339 11.05 -4.12 22.42
CA LEU A 339 11.23 -5.26 21.54
C LEU A 339 12.39 -5.05 20.56
N ALA A 340 12.88 -6.14 19.99
CA ALA A 340 13.90 -6.13 18.96
C ALA A 340 13.56 -7.08 17.82
N TRP A 341 13.86 -6.63 16.61
CA TRP A 341 13.80 -7.40 15.38
C TRP A 341 15.23 -7.63 14.87
N ALA A 342 15.46 -8.78 14.23
CA ALA A 342 16.72 -9.05 13.55
C ALA A 342 16.49 -9.88 12.28
N SER A 343 17.31 -9.63 11.26
CA SER A 343 17.36 -10.46 10.07
C SER A 343 17.90 -11.85 10.42
N GLU A 344 17.47 -12.89 9.69
CA GLU A 344 17.88 -14.28 9.95
C GLU A 344 19.39 -14.50 9.85
N ASP A 345 20.05 -13.77 8.95
CA ASP A 345 21.51 -13.77 8.80
C ASP A 345 22.25 -12.85 9.79
N GLY A 346 21.52 -12.13 10.64
CA GLY A 346 22.10 -11.23 11.63
C GLY A 346 22.75 -9.98 11.05
N ALA A 347 22.49 -9.60 9.80
CA ALA A 347 23.05 -8.40 9.17
C ALA A 347 22.35 -7.09 9.60
N PHE A 348 21.06 -7.15 9.95
CA PHE A 348 20.27 -6.01 10.38
C PHE A 348 19.55 -6.28 11.68
N ALA A 349 19.43 -5.26 12.53
CA ALA A 349 18.58 -5.29 13.71
C ALA A 349 17.87 -3.95 13.92
N ALA A 350 16.70 -4.00 14.55
CA ALA A 350 15.97 -2.82 14.98
C ALA A 350 15.51 -2.99 16.43
N VAL A 351 15.63 -1.94 17.23
CA VAL A 351 15.23 -1.93 18.65
C VAL A 351 14.21 -0.83 18.87
N PHE A 352 13.14 -1.14 19.57
CA PHE A 352 11.97 -0.27 19.69
C PHE A 352 11.56 -0.09 21.14
N ASN A 353 11.12 1.14 21.45
CA ASN A 353 10.45 1.46 22.69
C ASN A 353 8.99 1.84 22.42
N ARG A 354 8.04 0.92 22.64
CA ARG A 354 6.59 1.16 22.53
C ARG A 354 5.99 1.77 23.80
N GLY A 355 6.82 2.06 24.81
CA GLY A 355 6.42 2.60 26.11
C GLY A 355 6.35 4.12 26.13
N THR A 356 5.78 4.66 27.20
CA THR A 356 5.62 6.10 27.43
C THR A 356 6.79 6.72 28.21
N GLU A 357 7.80 5.93 28.56
CA GLU A 357 8.99 6.36 29.30
C GLU A 357 10.25 6.02 28.53
N ALA A 358 11.32 6.80 28.74
CA ALA A 358 12.62 6.51 28.13
C ALA A 358 13.22 5.24 28.75
N ALA A 359 13.92 4.45 27.95
CA ALA A 359 14.52 3.19 28.37
C ALA A 359 15.95 3.02 27.86
N GLU A 360 16.79 2.36 28.66
CA GLU A 360 18.07 1.83 28.22
C GLU A 360 17.94 0.31 28.05
N ILE A 361 18.08 -0.14 26.81
CA ILE A 361 17.94 -1.54 26.42
C ILE A 361 19.34 -2.10 26.16
N ARG A 362 19.61 -3.29 26.72
CA ARG A 362 20.87 -4.02 26.53
C ARG A 362 20.59 -5.40 25.98
N LEU A 363 21.14 -5.72 24.81
CA LEU A 363 20.87 -6.97 24.11
C LEU A 363 22.19 -7.70 23.82
N PRO A 364 22.35 -8.95 24.31
CA PRO A 364 23.44 -9.81 23.87
C PRO A 364 23.40 -9.99 22.34
N TRP A 365 24.56 -10.03 21.68
CA TRP A 365 24.64 -10.21 20.23
C TRP A 365 23.90 -11.47 19.75
N SER A 366 23.95 -12.55 20.54
CA SER A 366 23.23 -13.80 20.28
C SER A 366 21.72 -13.63 20.18
N THR A 367 21.14 -12.69 20.94
CA THR A 367 19.71 -12.35 20.87
C THR A 367 19.37 -11.75 19.50
N LEU A 368 20.30 -10.99 18.93
CA LEU A 368 20.18 -10.35 17.62
C LEU A 368 20.65 -11.22 16.46
N ARG A 369 20.84 -12.53 16.69
CA ARG A 369 21.33 -13.50 15.69
C ARG A 369 22.71 -13.16 15.12
N ALA A 370 23.44 -12.28 15.79
CA ALA A 370 24.79 -11.90 15.41
C ALA A 370 25.81 -12.55 16.35
N THR A 371 26.97 -12.91 15.81
CA THR A 371 28.20 -12.98 16.61
C THR A 371 28.74 -11.56 16.78
N ARG A 372 29.54 -11.29 17.83
CA ARG A 372 30.09 -9.95 18.08
C ARG A 372 30.59 -9.32 16.78
N PRO A 373 29.91 -8.29 16.25
CA PRO A 373 30.22 -7.75 14.94
C PRO A 373 31.51 -6.93 14.99
N GLU A 374 32.22 -6.89 13.87
CA GLU A 374 33.42 -6.05 13.73
C GLU A 374 33.03 -4.57 13.68
N ARG A 375 31.89 -4.28 13.01
CA ARG A 375 31.32 -2.94 12.94
C ARG A 375 29.84 -2.96 13.27
N VAL A 376 29.42 -1.96 14.05
CA VAL A 376 28.01 -1.67 14.32
C VAL A 376 27.73 -0.29 13.76
N ARG A 377 26.81 -0.18 12.80
CA ARG A 377 26.44 1.08 12.18
C ARG A 377 25.01 1.44 12.52
N ASP A 378 24.77 2.59 13.13
CA ASP A 378 23.43 3.15 13.30
C ASP A 378 22.97 3.81 11.98
N CYS A 379 21.94 3.23 11.37
CA CYS A 379 21.44 3.64 10.05
C CYS A 379 20.77 5.02 10.07
N TRP A 380 20.26 5.48 11.23
CA TRP A 380 19.59 6.78 11.35
C TRP A 380 20.58 7.91 11.54
N SER A 381 21.54 7.75 12.45
CA SER A 381 22.61 8.76 12.65
C SER A 381 23.74 8.65 11.63
N ARG A 382 23.78 7.56 10.85
CA ARG A 382 24.83 7.23 9.88
C ARG A 382 26.22 7.20 10.51
N ALA A 383 26.28 6.79 11.78
CA ALA A 383 27.49 6.74 12.58
C ALA A 383 27.82 5.30 12.96
N ASP A 384 29.12 5.00 13.00
CA ASP A 384 29.60 3.73 13.55
C ASP A 384 29.65 3.85 15.07
N LEU A 385 29.26 2.79 15.76
CA LEU A 385 29.29 2.67 17.22
C LEU A 385 30.52 1.88 17.66
N ASP A 386 30.99 2.18 18.87
CA ASP A 386 32.07 1.43 19.49
C ASP A 386 31.68 -0.05 19.70
N SER A 387 32.61 -0.96 19.40
CA SER A 387 32.41 -2.40 19.62
C SER A 387 32.39 -2.72 21.12
N THR A 388 31.21 -3.02 21.65
CA THR A 388 30.98 -3.49 23.02
C THR A 388 30.61 -4.97 23.07
N ASP A 389 30.55 -5.57 24.27
CA ASP A 389 30.20 -6.98 24.45
C ASP A 389 28.70 -7.27 24.23
N ASP A 390 27.87 -6.23 24.23
CA ASP A 390 26.43 -6.24 23.97
C ASP A 390 26.03 -4.99 23.18
N LEU A 391 24.84 -4.98 22.56
CA LEU A 391 24.26 -3.77 21.99
C LEU A 391 23.59 -2.97 23.11
N ARG A 392 23.93 -1.68 23.23
CA ARG A 392 23.31 -0.75 24.20
C ARG A 392 22.62 0.39 23.47
N VAL A 393 21.33 0.55 23.71
CA VAL A 393 20.52 1.58 23.05
C VAL A 393 19.73 2.34 24.09
N LYS A 394 19.77 3.67 24.03
CA LYS A 394 18.88 4.55 24.80
C LYS A 394 17.79 5.05 23.87
N LEU A 395 16.55 4.75 24.20
CA LEU A 395 15.38 5.11 23.40
C LEU A 395 14.44 5.99 24.22
N ALA A 396 14.05 7.13 23.63
CA ALA A 396 12.93 7.93 24.10
C ALA A 396 11.60 7.14 23.96
N PRO A 397 10.50 7.58 24.60
CA PRO A 397 9.18 7.02 24.34
C PRO A 397 8.86 7.00 22.85
N HIS A 398 8.28 5.90 22.36
CA HIS A 398 7.87 5.71 20.97
C HIS A 398 8.99 5.82 19.91
N SER A 399 10.27 5.79 20.33
CA SER A 399 11.41 5.86 19.43
C SER A 399 11.98 4.48 19.08
N ALA A 400 12.74 4.43 18.00
CA ALA A 400 13.42 3.23 17.53
C ALA A 400 14.84 3.55 17.07
N ALA A 401 15.68 2.51 17.02
CA ALA A 401 16.98 2.54 16.38
C ALA A 401 17.08 1.37 15.40
N MET A 402 17.85 1.56 14.32
CA MET A 402 18.15 0.53 13.33
C MET A 402 19.66 0.44 13.15
N PHE A 403 20.16 -0.79 13.11
CA PHE A 403 21.57 -1.08 12.99
C PHE A 403 21.84 -2.02 11.83
N ARG A 404 22.98 -1.78 11.16
CA ARG A 404 23.64 -2.74 10.27
C ARG A 404 24.89 -3.28 10.97
N PHE A 405 25.07 -4.59 10.90
CA PHE A 405 26.23 -5.29 11.44
C PHE A 405 27.12 -5.78 10.30
N GLU A 406 28.43 -5.65 10.45
CA GLU A 406 29.45 -6.20 9.55
C GLU A 406 30.44 -7.09 10.31
#